data_AF-A0A1I7TKG1-F1
#
_entry.id   AF-A0A1I7TKG1-F1
#
_cell.length_a   1.000
_cell.length_b   1.000
_cell.length_c   1.000
_cell.angle_alpha   90.00
_cell.angle_beta   90.00
_cell.angle_gamma   90.00
#
_symmetry.space_group_name_H-M   'P 1'
#
loop_
_entity.id
_entity.type
_entity.pdbx_description
1 polymer ?
#
loop_
_entity_poly.entity_id
_entity_poly.type
_entity_poly.pdbx_seq_one_letter_code
_entity_poly.pdbx_strand_id
1 'polypeptide(L)'
;MESELSGISNESQIAWFGFSAISFSDSVFNVYVDTWEEVCSEEFKSSLKKLTDKDRLALLSFPFIDKSIEKVFKLMKRYCVTEIFHIPVTVTLPECKKMLLASNKEAKSQSKAEKDFSMKLEKIRSLRIKLVQRKNEIESINGAIEVLHVMEKSQEQLIQHSKTVPKSPSRMASPV
;
A
#
# COMPACT_ATOMS: atom_id res chain seq x y z
N MET A 1 -31.81 -8.68 -3.55
CA MET A 1 -31.81 -8.42 -5.01
C MET A 1 -30.35 -8.34 -5.41
N GLU A 2 -29.80 -9.46 -5.86
CA GLU A 2 -28.43 -9.51 -6.36
C GLU A 2 -28.38 -8.75 -7.68
N SER A 3 -27.38 -7.87 -7.81
CA SER A 3 -27.20 -7.02 -9.00
C SER A 3 -26.94 -7.90 -10.22
N GLU A 4 -27.82 -7.87 -11.22
CA GLU A 4 -27.64 -8.53 -12.54
C GLU A 4 -26.36 -8.06 -13.30
N LEU A 5 -25.55 -7.18 -12.71
CA LEU A 5 -24.29 -6.68 -13.23
C LEU A 5 -23.05 -7.27 -12.52
N SER A 6 -23.23 -8.23 -11.59
CA SER A 6 -22.12 -8.92 -10.92
C SER A 6 -21.42 -9.89 -11.88
N GLY A 7 -20.58 -9.37 -12.78
CA GLY A 7 -19.82 -10.21 -13.71
C GLY A 7 -19.05 -9.48 -14.81
N ILE A 8 -19.37 -8.21 -15.07
CA ILE A 8 -18.58 -7.38 -15.99
C ILE A 8 -17.55 -6.65 -15.14
N SER A 9 -16.27 -7.02 -15.22
CA SER A 9 -15.23 -6.26 -14.52
C SER A 9 -15.15 -4.86 -15.16
N ASN A 10 -15.57 -3.85 -14.41
CA ASN A 10 -15.50 -2.45 -14.84
C ASN A 10 -14.05 -1.93 -14.90
N GLU A 11 -13.07 -2.73 -14.49
CA GLU A 11 -11.66 -2.36 -14.39
C GLU A 11 -11.08 -1.93 -15.74
N SER A 12 -11.38 -2.65 -16.82
CA SER A 12 -10.93 -2.28 -18.17
C SER A 12 -11.60 -0.99 -18.65
N GLN A 13 -12.87 -0.78 -18.32
CA GLN A 13 -13.59 0.44 -18.66
C GLN A 13 -13.00 1.65 -17.92
N ILE A 14 -12.77 1.51 -16.61
CA ILE A 14 -12.20 2.57 -15.78
C ILE A 14 -10.76 2.88 -16.21
N ALA A 15 -9.96 1.86 -16.52
CA ALA A 15 -8.58 2.04 -16.98
C ALA A 15 -8.52 2.83 -18.30
N TRP A 16 -9.45 2.57 -19.22
CA TRP A 16 -9.46 3.20 -20.53
C TRP A 16 -10.16 4.56 -20.55
N PHE A 17 -11.36 4.66 -19.99
CA PHE A 17 -12.20 5.86 -20.03
C PHE A 17 -11.97 6.80 -18.85
N GLY A 18 -11.34 6.34 -17.76
CA GLY A 18 -11.16 7.12 -16.53
C GLY A 18 -12.42 7.22 -15.65
N PHE A 19 -13.53 6.61 -16.06
CA PHE A 19 -14.79 6.54 -15.31
C PHE A 19 -15.53 5.24 -15.63
N SER A 20 -16.56 4.93 -14.84
CA SER A 20 -17.43 3.78 -15.11
C SER A 20 -18.67 4.17 -15.93
N ALA A 21 -19.14 3.28 -16.80
CA ALA A 21 -20.38 3.50 -17.56
C ALA A 21 -21.58 3.82 -16.65
N ILE A 22 -21.60 3.21 -15.46
CA ILE A 22 -22.61 3.45 -14.42
C ILE A 22 -22.53 4.89 -13.92
N SER A 23 -21.35 5.34 -13.47
CA SER A 23 -21.17 6.72 -12.97
C SER A 23 -21.51 7.75 -14.03
N PHE A 24 -21.18 7.51 -15.30
CA PHE A 24 -21.59 8.39 -16.40
C PHE A 24 -23.11 8.47 -16.54
N SER A 25 -23.80 7.33 -16.59
CA SER A 25 -25.25 7.29 -16.75
C SER A 25 -26.01 7.94 -15.59
N ASP A 26 -25.48 7.81 -14.36
CA ASP A 26 -26.06 8.43 -13.17
C ASP A 26 -25.85 9.96 -13.20
N SER A 27 -24.70 10.44 -13.66
CA SER A 27 -24.48 11.87 -13.89
C SER A 27 -25.44 12.46 -14.92
N VAL A 28 -25.72 11.75 -16.02
CA VAL A 28 -26.68 12.21 -17.04
C VAL A 28 -28.10 12.30 -16.45
N PHE A 29 -28.50 11.33 -15.62
CA PHE A 29 -29.78 11.39 -14.93
C PHE A 29 -29.88 12.58 -13.97
N ASN A 30 -28.82 12.85 -13.20
CA ASN A 30 -28.80 13.99 -12.28
C ASN A 30 -28.92 15.31 -13.05
N VAL A 31 -28.17 15.48 -14.15
CA VAL A 31 -28.27 16.69 -14.99
C VAL A 31 -29.69 16.86 -15.54
N TYR A 32 -30.34 15.77 -15.94
CA TYR A 32 -31.74 15.82 -16.39
C TYR A 32 -32.69 16.34 -15.30
N VAL A 33 -32.53 15.82 -14.07
CA VAL A 33 -33.34 16.26 -12.91
C VAL A 33 -33.08 17.74 -12.60
N ASP A 34 -31.82 18.15 -12.53
CA ASP A 34 -31.43 19.53 -12.24
C ASP A 34 -31.98 20.50 -13.29
N THR A 35 -31.88 20.13 -14.57
CA THR A 35 -32.40 20.93 -15.69
C THR A 35 -33.92 21.05 -15.62
N TRP A 36 -34.63 19.96 -15.26
CA TRP A 36 -36.08 20.00 -15.08
C TRP A 36 -36.49 20.94 -13.94
N GLU A 37 -35.79 20.87 -12.81
CA GLU A 37 -36.03 21.75 -11.68
C GLU A 37 -35.80 23.22 -12.03
N GLU A 38 -34.74 23.51 -12.80
CA GLU A 38 -34.43 24.85 -13.29
C GLU A 38 -35.56 25.39 -14.19
N VAL A 39 -36.00 24.61 -15.19
CA VAL A 39 -37.11 24.98 -16.09
C VAL A 39 -38.39 25.23 -15.32
N CYS A 40 -38.76 24.34 -14.40
CA CYS A 40 -39.93 24.55 -13.54
C CYS A 40 -39.80 25.83 -12.70
N SER A 41 -38.61 26.08 -12.13
CA SER A 41 -38.34 27.25 -11.31
C SER A 41 -38.44 28.55 -12.10
N GLU A 42 -37.99 28.57 -13.36
CA GLU A 42 -38.17 29.70 -14.26
C GLU A 42 -39.65 29.93 -14.60
N GLU A 43 -40.39 28.88 -14.93
CA GLU A 43 -41.83 28.97 -15.23
C GLU A 43 -42.66 29.41 -14.02
N PHE A 44 -42.29 29.00 -12.81
CA PHE A 44 -42.91 29.49 -11.57
C PHE A 44 -42.69 31.00 -11.37
N LYS A 45 -41.55 31.52 -11.82
CA LYS A 45 -41.23 32.95 -11.75
C LYS A 45 -41.87 33.75 -12.88
N SER A 46 -42.07 33.18 -14.07
CA SER A 46 -42.60 33.89 -15.25
C SER A 46 -44.12 33.76 -15.35
N SER A 47 -44.60 32.55 -15.64
CA SER A 47 -45.96 32.24 -16.11
C SER A 47 -46.87 31.74 -14.99
N LEU A 48 -46.31 31.06 -13.98
CA LEU A 48 -47.05 30.30 -12.97
C LEU A 48 -46.90 30.87 -11.55
N LYS A 49 -46.78 32.20 -11.43
CA LYS A 49 -46.51 32.93 -10.17
C LYS A 49 -47.50 32.64 -9.03
N LYS A 50 -48.76 32.37 -9.37
CA LYS A 50 -49.87 32.21 -8.41
C LYS A 50 -50.10 30.76 -7.95
N LEU A 51 -49.26 29.81 -8.37
CA LEU A 51 -49.38 28.43 -7.91
C LEU A 51 -49.15 28.33 -6.40
N THR A 52 -49.91 27.44 -5.75
CA THR A 52 -49.61 27.04 -4.38
C THR A 52 -48.37 26.16 -4.35
N ASP A 53 -47.72 26.04 -3.20
CA ASP A 53 -46.54 25.19 -3.06
C ASP A 53 -46.85 23.70 -3.35
N LYS A 54 -48.08 23.28 -3.09
CA LYS A 54 -48.56 21.94 -3.44
C LYS A 54 -48.57 21.72 -4.95
N ASP A 55 -49.03 22.71 -5.72
CA ASP A 55 -49.08 22.61 -7.18
C ASP A 55 -47.67 22.66 -7.79
N ARG A 56 -46.78 23.48 -7.21
CA ARG A 56 -45.36 23.51 -7.61
C ARG A 56 -44.68 22.16 -7.40
N LEU A 57 -44.91 21.55 -6.23
CA LEU A 57 -44.38 20.21 -5.93
C LEU A 57 -44.94 19.15 -6.88
N ALA A 58 -46.23 19.24 -7.24
CA ALA A 58 -46.85 18.34 -8.21
C ALA A 58 -46.21 18.46 -9.62
N LEU A 59 -45.86 19.68 -10.05
CA LEU A 59 -45.20 19.91 -11.34
C LEU A 59 -43.73 19.46 -11.33
N LEU A 60 -43.00 19.73 -10.24
CA LEU A 60 -41.63 19.23 -10.09
C LEU A 60 -41.56 17.70 -10.11
N SER A 61 -42.53 17.05 -9.46
CA SER A 61 -42.61 15.58 -9.43
C SER A 61 -43.26 14.97 -10.67
N PHE A 62 -43.92 15.75 -11.53
CA PHE A 62 -44.73 15.26 -12.65
C PHE A 62 -44.03 14.21 -13.53
N PRO A 63 -42.78 14.42 -14.01
CA PRO A 63 -42.11 13.46 -14.87
C PRO A 63 -41.78 12.14 -14.13
N PHE A 64 -41.75 12.15 -12.80
CA PHE A 64 -41.38 11.02 -11.95
C PHE A 64 -42.60 10.30 -11.35
N ILE A 65 -43.83 10.79 -11.58
CA ILE A 65 -45.06 10.12 -11.14
C ILE A 65 -45.22 8.78 -11.88
N ASP A 66 -44.97 8.80 -13.20
CA ASP A 66 -44.92 7.58 -13.99
C ASP A 66 -43.48 7.05 -14.03
N LYS A 67 -43.34 5.73 -13.85
CA LYS A 67 -42.04 5.04 -13.95
C LYS A 67 -41.51 4.95 -15.38
N SER A 68 -42.18 5.56 -16.37
CA SER A 68 -41.73 5.59 -17.76
C SER A 68 -40.35 6.23 -17.90
N ILE A 69 -40.11 7.37 -17.25
CA ILE A 69 -38.80 8.05 -17.28
C ILE A 69 -37.74 7.20 -16.60
N GLU A 70 -38.04 6.65 -15.42
CA GLU A 70 -37.16 5.72 -14.72
C GLU A 70 -36.77 4.51 -15.60
N LYS A 71 -37.74 3.95 -16.35
CA LYS A 71 -37.50 2.85 -17.30
C LYS A 71 -36.58 3.26 -18.45
N VAL A 72 -36.77 4.45 -19.02
CA VAL A 72 -35.92 4.98 -20.09
C VAL A 72 -34.48 5.14 -19.60
N PHE A 73 -34.28 5.73 -18.43
CA PHE A 73 -32.93 5.89 -17.87
C PHE A 73 -32.29 4.56 -17.47
N LYS A 74 -33.08 3.58 -16.99
CA LYS A 74 -32.59 2.20 -16.79
C LYS A 74 -32.14 1.55 -18.09
N LEU A 75 -32.89 1.73 -19.18
CA LEU A 75 -32.52 1.20 -20.50
C LEU A 75 -31.26 1.89 -21.03
N MET A 76 -31.17 3.22 -20.91
CA MET A 76 -29.99 3.99 -21.25
C MET A 76 -28.77 3.52 -20.47
N LYS A 77 -28.89 3.36 -19.14
CA LYS A 77 -27.83 2.84 -18.27
C LYS A 77 -27.35 1.47 -18.73
N ARG A 78 -28.28 0.56 -19.07
CA ARG A 78 -27.93 -0.75 -19.61
C ARG A 78 -27.17 -0.63 -20.93
N TYR A 79 -27.67 0.18 -21.87
CA TYR A 79 -27.06 0.38 -23.17
C TYR A 79 -25.66 1.01 -23.09
N CYS A 80 -25.45 1.96 -22.17
CA CYS A 80 -24.14 2.51 -21.88
C CYS A 80 -23.15 1.44 -21.42
N VAL A 81 -23.59 0.52 -20.56
CA VAL A 81 -22.75 -0.55 -20.01
C VAL A 81 -22.46 -1.65 -21.04
N THR A 82 -23.46 -2.03 -21.85
CA THR A 82 -23.36 -3.20 -22.75
C THR A 82 -22.85 -2.86 -24.15
N GLU A 83 -23.13 -1.65 -24.67
CA GLU A 83 -22.82 -1.30 -26.07
C GLU A 83 -21.82 -0.15 -26.20
N ILE A 84 -22.00 0.94 -25.44
CA ILE A 84 -21.20 2.17 -25.65
C ILE A 84 -19.82 2.07 -25.01
N PHE A 85 -19.79 1.78 -23.71
CA PHE A 85 -18.54 1.73 -22.94
C PHE A 85 -18.07 0.29 -22.71
N HIS A 86 -18.73 -0.69 -23.34
CA HIS A 86 -18.27 -2.06 -23.30
C HIS A 86 -16.99 -2.22 -24.10
N ILE A 87 -15.97 -2.79 -23.45
CA ILE A 87 -14.74 -3.21 -24.11
C ILE A 87 -14.86 -4.72 -24.26
N PRO A 88 -15.03 -5.25 -25.48
CA PRO A 88 -15.15 -6.68 -25.69
C PRO A 88 -13.91 -7.41 -25.19
N VAL A 89 -14.07 -8.60 -24.61
CA VAL A 89 -12.97 -9.42 -24.09
C VAL A 89 -11.96 -9.80 -25.19
N THR A 90 -12.40 -9.83 -26.44
CA THR A 90 -11.55 -10.05 -27.62
C THR A 90 -10.63 -8.88 -27.94
N VAL A 91 -10.91 -7.69 -27.40
CA VAL A 91 -10.12 -6.48 -27.61
C VAL A 91 -9.08 -6.36 -26.51
N THR A 92 -7.81 -6.42 -26.90
CA THR A 92 -6.70 -6.10 -26.00
C THR A 92 -6.41 -4.61 -26.03
N LEU A 93 -6.60 -3.94 -24.89
CA LEU A 93 -6.24 -2.53 -24.74
C LEU A 93 -4.73 -2.31 -24.94
N PRO A 94 -4.31 -1.19 -25.56
CA PRO A 94 -2.90 -0.90 -25.80
C PRO A 94 -2.03 -0.97 -24.54
N GLU A 95 -2.52 -0.52 -23.39
CA GLU A 95 -1.82 -0.62 -22.10
C GLU A 95 -1.59 -2.07 -21.66
N CYS A 96 -2.50 -2.99 -21.99
CA CYS A 96 -2.42 -4.41 -21.62
C CYS A 96 -1.55 -5.25 -22.56
N LYS A 97 -1.14 -4.71 -23.72
CA LYS A 97 -0.32 -5.45 -24.71
C LYS A 97 1.01 -5.94 -24.11
N LYS A 98 1.64 -5.15 -23.24
CA LYS A 98 2.90 -5.54 -22.58
C LYS A 98 2.69 -6.67 -21.55
N MET A 99 1.57 -6.67 -20.83
CA MET A 99 1.22 -7.73 -19.88
C MET A 99 0.90 -9.06 -20.58
N LEU A 100 0.23 -9.03 -21.74
CA LEU A 100 -0.05 -10.24 -22.53
C LEU A 100 1.23 -10.88 -23.08
N LEU A 101 2.19 -10.07 -23.52
CA LEU A 101 3.50 -10.54 -23.97
C LEU A 101 4.34 -11.13 -22.82
N ALA A 102 4.20 -10.56 -21.61
CA ALA A 102 4.84 -11.05 -20.39
C ALA A 102 4.24 -12.39 -19.93
N SER A 103 2.90 -12.50 -19.89
CA SER A 103 2.18 -13.70 -19.41
C SER A 103 2.58 -14.99 -20.15
N ASN A 104 2.79 -14.93 -21.47
CA ASN A 104 3.20 -16.10 -22.26
C ASN A 104 4.67 -16.51 -22.11
N LYS A 105 5.56 -15.61 -21.63
CA LYS A 105 6.99 -15.90 -21.43
C LYS A 105 7.39 -16.08 -19.96
N GLU A 106 6.60 -15.57 -19.02
CA GLU A 106 7.02 -15.40 -17.64
C GLU A 106 6.58 -16.48 -16.65
N ALA A 107 5.68 -17.41 -17.00
CA ALA A 107 5.32 -18.49 -16.08
C ALA A 107 6.55 -19.34 -15.64
N LYS A 108 7.57 -19.50 -16.50
CA LYS A 108 8.87 -20.11 -16.14
C LYS A 108 9.85 -19.13 -15.46
N SER A 109 9.69 -17.83 -15.67
CA SER A 109 10.52 -16.77 -15.09
C SER A 109 10.13 -16.47 -13.63
N GLN A 110 8.83 -16.46 -13.33
CA GLN A 110 8.30 -16.13 -12.01
C GLN A 110 8.66 -17.19 -10.96
N SER A 111 8.55 -18.48 -11.29
CA SER A 111 9.02 -19.57 -10.42
C SER A 111 10.53 -19.51 -10.15
N LYS A 112 11.32 -19.05 -11.12
CA LYS A 112 12.77 -18.85 -10.95
C LYS A 112 13.06 -17.63 -10.08
N ALA A 113 12.32 -16.54 -10.25
CA ALA A 113 12.43 -15.34 -9.43
C ALA A 113 12.04 -15.61 -7.96
N GLU A 114 10.99 -16.40 -7.73
CA GLU A 114 10.59 -16.84 -6.38
C GLU A 114 11.65 -17.71 -5.72
N LYS A 115 12.22 -18.68 -6.45
CA LYS A 115 13.35 -19.49 -5.94
C LYS A 115 14.57 -18.63 -5.61
N ASP A 116 14.93 -17.69 -6.49
CA ASP A 116 16.05 -16.76 -6.25
C ASP A 116 15.78 -15.85 -5.04
N PHE A 117 14.53 -15.42 -4.86
CA PHE A 117 14.13 -14.62 -3.71
C PHE A 117 14.25 -15.42 -2.40
N SER A 118 13.73 -16.66 -2.35
CA SER A 118 13.89 -17.54 -1.20
C SER A 118 15.36 -17.84 -0.88
N MET A 119 16.19 -18.09 -1.90
CA MET A 119 17.63 -18.31 -1.70
C MET A 119 18.34 -17.08 -1.14
N LYS A 120 17.98 -15.87 -1.61
CA LYS A 120 18.55 -14.62 -1.08
C LYS A 120 18.11 -14.37 0.36
N LEU A 121 16.85 -14.65 0.70
CA LEU A 121 16.35 -14.55 2.07
C LEU A 121 17.11 -15.49 3.02
N GLU A 122 17.31 -16.75 2.65
CA GLU A 122 18.07 -17.69 3.50
C GLU A 122 19.54 -17.26 3.62
N LYS A 123 20.12 -16.73 2.55
CA LYS A 123 21.48 -16.17 2.60
C LYS A 123 21.56 -14.98 3.56
N ILE A 124 20.60 -14.05 3.53
CA ILE A 124 20.52 -12.94 4.48
C ILE A 124 20.41 -13.47 5.92
N ARG A 125 19.55 -14.46 6.16
CA ARG A 125 19.40 -15.10 7.47
C ARG A 125 20.73 -15.68 7.97
N SER A 126 21.42 -16.45 7.13
CA SER A 126 22.72 -17.05 7.47
C SER A 126 23.79 -16.00 7.78
N LEU A 127 23.82 -14.90 7.02
CA LEU A 127 24.76 -13.81 7.25
C LEU A 127 24.49 -13.09 8.56
N ARG A 128 23.22 -12.86 8.92
CA ARG A 128 22.84 -12.27 10.21
C ARG A 128 23.29 -13.14 11.39
N ILE A 129 23.11 -14.46 11.30
CA ILE A 129 23.58 -15.41 12.32
C ILE A 129 25.11 -15.32 12.47
N LYS A 130 25.85 -15.34 11.35
CA LYS A 130 27.31 -15.20 11.37
C LYS A 130 27.76 -13.87 11.97
N LEU A 131 27.04 -12.79 11.69
CA LEU A 131 27.34 -11.46 12.23
C LEU A 131 27.21 -11.44 13.76
N VAL A 132 26.15 -12.06 14.30
CA VAL A 132 25.96 -12.20 15.75
C VAL A 132 27.07 -13.05 16.37
N GLN A 133 27.43 -14.17 15.75
CA GLN A 133 28.52 -15.02 16.23
C GLN A 133 29.85 -14.25 16.28
N ARG A 134 30.21 -13.54 15.22
CA ARG A 134 31.41 -12.71 15.17
C ARG A 134 31.41 -11.59 16.21
N LYS A 135 30.25 -10.98 16.46
CA LYS A 135 30.11 -9.96 17.51
C LYS A 135 30.39 -10.55 18.90
N ASN A 136 29.83 -11.72 19.18
CA ASN A 136 30.06 -12.41 20.45
C ASN A 136 31.54 -12.83 20.61
N GLU A 137 32.19 -13.28 19.54
CA GLU A 137 33.63 -13.56 19.54
C GLU A 137 34.46 -12.32 19.88
N ILE A 138 34.13 -11.17 19.27
CA ILE A 138 34.80 -9.89 19.55
C ILE A 138 34.60 -9.49 21.02
N GLU A 139 33.38 -9.57 21.55
CA GLU A 139 33.10 -9.27 22.96
C GLU A 139 33.89 -10.19 23.90
N SER A 140 33.98 -11.48 23.59
CA SER A 140 34.79 -12.43 24.37
C SER A 140 36.28 -12.11 24.33
N ILE A 141 36.81 -11.73 23.16
CA ILE A 141 38.23 -11.37 23.01
C ILE A 141 38.52 -10.08 23.78
N ASN A 142 37.64 -9.08 23.68
CA ASN A 142 37.78 -7.82 24.43
C ASN A 142 37.76 -8.06 25.94
N GLY A 143 36.87 -8.92 26.42
CA GLY A 143 36.86 -9.32 27.84
C GLY A 143 38.16 -9.98 28.28
N ALA A 144 38.75 -10.85 27.45
CA ALA A 144 40.06 -11.43 27.74
C ALA A 144 41.19 -10.38 27.76
N ILE A 145 41.16 -9.40 26.84
CA ILE A 145 42.11 -8.29 26.81
C ILE A 145 42.01 -7.44 28.09
N GLU A 146 40.80 -7.13 28.54
CA GLU A 146 40.59 -6.38 29.79
C GLU A 146 41.17 -7.12 31.01
N VAL A 147 40.94 -8.42 31.11
CA VAL A 147 41.52 -9.25 32.18
C VAL A 147 43.05 -9.21 32.13
N LEU A 148 43.65 -9.36 30.95
CA LEU A 148 45.10 -9.30 30.78
C LEU A 148 45.67 -7.94 31.19
N HIS A 149 45.01 -6.83 30.84
CA HIS A 149 45.43 -5.50 31.29
C HIS A 149 45.32 -5.31 32.81
N VAL A 150 44.29 -5.86 33.45
CA VAL A 150 44.17 -5.82 34.92
C VAL A 150 45.30 -6.61 35.58
N MET A 151 45.64 -7.79 35.05
CA MET A 151 46.74 -8.62 35.53
C MET A 151 48.10 -7.91 35.36
N GLU A 152 48.34 -7.31 34.20
CA GLU A 152 49.54 -6.52 33.91
C GLU A 152 49.71 -5.38 34.91
N LYS A 153 48.66 -4.57 35.10
CA LYS A 153 48.66 -3.45 36.04
C LYS A 153 48.87 -3.90 37.50
N SER A 154 48.29 -5.03 37.90
CA SER A 154 48.49 -5.61 39.23
C SER A 154 49.94 -6.06 39.43
N GLN A 155 50.55 -6.67 38.40
CA GLN A 155 51.94 -7.07 38.42
C GLN A 155 52.89 -5.86 38.52
N GLU A 156 52.63 -4.78 37.77
CA GLU A 156 53.39 -3.52 37.88
C GLU A 156 53.32 -2.92 39.30
N GLN A 157 52.13 -2.92 39.92
CA GLN A 157 51.95 -2.44 41.30
C GLN A 157 52.70 -3.29 42.32
N LEU A 158 52.70 -4.62 42.17
CA LEU A 158 53.47 -5.53 43.03
C LEU A 158 54.98 -5.30 42.88
N ILE A 159 55.47 -5.08 41.66
CA ILE A 159 56.88 -4.76 41.40
C ILE A 159 57.25 -3.42 42.05
N GLN A 160 56.40 -2.40 41.96
CA GLN A 160 56.65 -1.11 42.62
C GLN A 160 56.66 -1.23 44.16
N HIS A 161 55.74 -1.98 44.75
CA HIS A 161 55.74 -2.21 46.20
C HIS A 161 56.93 -3.03 46.70
N SER A 162 57.42 -4.00 45.92
CA SER A 162 58.63 -4.77 46.26
C SER A 162 59.91 -3.91 46.35
N LYS A 163 59.94 -2.76 45.64
CA LYS A 163 61.05 -1.79 45.70
C LYS A 163 61.00 -0.89 46.94
N THR A 164 59.88 -0.82 47.65
CA THR A 164 59.67 0.06 48.81
C THR A 164 59.86 -0.60 50.18
N VAL A 165 60.16 -1.91 50.25
CA VAL A 165 60.49 -2.56 51.53
C VAL A 165 61.94 -2.19 51.92
N PRO A 166 62.18 -1.55 53.08
CA PRO A 166 63.52 -1.23 53.51
C PRO A 166 64.30 -2.52 53.77
N LYS A 167 65.50 -2.65 53.21
CA LYS A 167 66.43 -3.72 53.58
C LYS A 167 66.67 -3.62 55.10
N SER A 168 66.29 -4.68 55.83
CA SER A 168 66.57 -4.82 57.26
C SER A 168 68.08 -4.62 57.51
N PRO A 169 68.50 -3.89 58.56
CA PRO A 169 69.90 -3.57 58.75
C PRO A 169 70.72 -4.83 59.05
N SER A 170 71.79 -4.97 58.28
CA SER A 170 72.79 -6.03 58.34
C SER A 170 73.40 -6.18 59.75
N ARG A 171 73.34 -7.38 60.32
CA ARG A 171 74.26 -7.82 61.38
C ARG A 171 75.53 -8.38 60.74
N MET A 172 76.59 -7.60 60.72
CA MET A 172 78.01 -8.02 60.61
C MET A 172 78.73 -7.20 61.69
N ALA A 173 79.60 -7.71 62.56
CA ALA A 173 80.43 -8.90 62.53
C ALA A 173 80.78 -9.34 63.97
N SER A 174 81.08 -10.62 64.17
CA SER A 174 81.96 -11.08 65.25
C SER A 174 83.27 -11.54 64.61
N PRO A 175 84.44 -11.03 65.03
CA PRO A 175 85.71 -11.65 64.68
C PRO A 175 85.99 -12.82 65.63
N VAL A 176 86.73 -13.78 65.08
CA VAL A 176 87.35 -14.95 65.74
C VAL A 176 88.27 -14.50 66.88
#